data_AF-A0A1Q7CUC9-F1
#
_entry.id   AF-A0A1Q7CUC9-F1
#
_cell.length_a   1.000
_cell.length_b   1.000
_cell.length_c   1.000
_cell.angle_alpha   90.00
_cell.angle_beta   90.00
_cell.angle_gamma   90.00
#
_symmetry.space_group_name_H-M   'P 1'
#
loop_
_entity.id
_entity.type
_entity.pdbx_description
1 polymer ?
#
loop_
_entity_poly.entity_id
_entity_poly.type
_entity_poly.pdbx_seq_one_letter_code
_entity_poly.pdbx_strand_id
1 'polypeptide(L)'
;MNPVPSYGGNVCCTGSAVQAGAFDQRKMEARNDILVYTSEPFKEGTELSGPIEPMLYVSSDAKDTDFTVKVLDVYPDGRAYNLDESIQRLRYRDGYDKPMVWMEPGKVYKVALQPLNTSNYFDVGHQLRIEISSSNFPRFDRNLNTGGKNYDEEKGVIAHDSVHHSKQYPSQVTVTIVKHAAGASAGGRQ
;
A
#
# COMPACT_ATOMS: atom_id res chain seq x y z
N MET A 1 -13.31 -14.24 -8.67
CA MET A 1 -12.56 -13.03 -8.26
C MET A 1 -11.22 -13.00 -8.97
N ASN A 2 -10.75 -11.82 -9.37
CA ASN A 2 -9.48 -11.60 -10.06
C ASN A 2 -8.59 -10.69 -9.18
N PRO A 3 -7.89 -11.23 -8.17
CA PRO A 3 -7.08 -10.41 -7.27
C PRO A 3 -5.93 -9.73 -8.03
N VAL A 4 -5.42 -8.63 -7.48
CA VAL A 4 -4.13 -8.07 -7.88
C VAL A 4 -3.04 -9.07 -7.51
N PRO A 5 -2.19 -9.50 -8.47
CA PRO A 5 -1.12 -10.43 -8.18
C PRO A 5 0.02 -9.74 -7.44
N SER A 6 0.66 -10.46 -6.52
CA SER A 6 1.91 -10.05 -5.87
C SER A 6 3.03 -10.02 -6.90
N TYR A 7 3.74 -8.89 -6.97
CA TYR A 7 4.82 -8.68 -7.92
C TYR A 7 5.98 -7.95 -7.24
N GLY A 8 6.95 -8.72 -6.74
CA GLY A 8 8.01 -8.19 -5.88
C GLY A 8 7.57 -8.02 -4.42
N GLY A 9 8.17 -7.04 -3.76
CA GLY A 9 7.88 -6.63 -2.40
C GLY A 9 8.81 -7.26 -1.37
N ASN A 10 8.63 -6.86 -0.10
CA ASN A 10 9.32 -7.41 1.07
C ASN A 10 8.79 -8.79 1.50
N VAL A 11 8.51 -9.66 0.55
CA VAL A 11 7.98 -10.99 0.82
C VAL A 11 9.08 -11.86 1.44
N CYS A 12 8.82 -12.42 2.62
CA CYS A 12 9.56 -13.55 3.16
C CYS A 12 8.69 -14.79 3.15
N CYS A 13 9.34 -15.96 3.14
CA CYS A 13 8.74 -17.15 3.74
C CYS A 13 7.54 -17.73 2.95
N THR A 14 7.33 -17.29 1.71
CA THR A 14 6.31 -17.79 0.76
C THR A 14 6.84 -18.87 -0.20
N GLY A 15 8.01 -19.44 0.08
CA GLY A 15 8.69 -20.37 -0.83
C GLY A 15 8.93 -19.75 -2.21
N SER A 16 8.59 -20.47 -3.27
CA SER A 16 8.69 -20.00 -4.67
C SER A 16 7.41 -19.32 -5.20
N ALA A 17 6.41 -19.07 -4.34
CA ALA A 17 5.13 -18.52 -4.79
C ALA A 17 5.21 -17.05 -5.25
N VAL A 18 6.14 -16.28 -4.69
CA VAL A 18 6.41 -14.89 -5.06
C VAL A 18 7.92 -14.67 -5.08
N GLN A 19 8.42 -14.01 -6.12
CA GLN A 19 9.80 -13.55 -6.15
C GLN A 19 9.89 -12.23 -5.38
N ALA A 20 10.69 -12.21 -4.31
CA ALA A 20 10.92 -11.01 -3.51
C ALA A 20 11.83 -10.00 -4.23
N GLY A 21 11.69 -8.72 -3.88
CA GLY A 21 12.55 -7.64 -4.37
C GLY A 21 11.80 -6.48 -5.02
N ALA A 22 12.55 -5.52 -5.54
CA ALA A 22 12.01 -4.36 -6.24
C ALA A 22 11.72 -4.70 -7.71
N PHE A 23 10.46 -4.54 -8.12
CA PHE A 23 9.99 -4.79 -9.47
C PHE A 23 9.25 -3.59 -10.03
N ASP A 24 9.35 -3.39 -11.34
CA ASP A 24 8.67 -2.31 -12.06
C ASP A 24 7.16 -2.58 -12.13
N GLN A 25 6.37 -1.78 -11.40
CA GLN A 25 4.93 -2.00 -11.19
C GLN A 25 4.06 -1.49 -12.34
N ARG A 26 4.61 -0.81 -13.35
CA ARG A 26 3.81 -0.21 -14.47
C ARG A 26 2.80 -1.14 -15.13
N LYS A 27 3.12 -2.44 -15.25
CA LYS A 27 2.19 -3.42 -15.82
C LYS A 27 1.00 -3.70 -14.90
N MET A 28 1.20 -3.65 -13.58
CA MET A 28 0.15 -3.83 -12.58
C MET A 28 -0.74 -2.60 -12.51
N GLU A 29 -0.15 -1.41 -12.55
CA GLU A 29 -0.83 -0.10 -12.51
C GLU A 29 -1.89 0.10 -13.61
N ALA A 30 -1.83 -0.68 -14.71
CA ALA A 30 -2.83 -0.66 -15.77
C ALA A 30 -4.18 -1.27 -15.38
N ARG A 31 -4.29 -1.87 -14.18
CA ARG A 31 -5.53 -2.47 -13.68
C ARG A 31 -6.44 -1.40 -13.07
N ASN A 32 -7.74 -1.52 -13.33
CA ASN A 32 -8.76 -0.59 -12.80
C ASN A 32 -8.99 -0.71 -11.28
N ASP A 33 -8.49 -1.77 -10.65
CA ASP A 33 -8.58 -2.01 -9.21
C ASP A 33 -7.29 -1.65 -8.46
N ILE A 34 -6.38 -0.89 -9.10
CA ILE A 34 -5.24 -0.25 -8.45
C ILE A 34 -5.37 1.27 -8.60
N LEU A 35 -5.61 1.96 -7.50
CA LEU A 35 -5.62 3.41 -7.45
C LEU A 35 -4.18 3.91 -7.30
N VAL A 36 -3.74 4.77 -8.21
CA VAL A 36 -2.37 5.28 -8.27
C VAL A 36 -2.33 6.75 -7.93
N TYR A 37 -1.65 7.11 -6.84
CA TYR A 37 -1.43 8.48 -6.39
C TYR A 37 0.06 8.80 -6.45
N THR A 38 0.46 9.83 -7.20
CA THR A 38 1.87 10.20 -7.36
C THR A 38 2.07 11.64 -6.89
N SER A 39 3.13 11.89 -6.14
CA SER A 39 3.53 13.25 -5.74
C SER A 39 4.04 14.04 -6.94
N GLU A 40 4.21 15.35 -6.77
CA GLU A 40 5.11 16.10 -7.64
C GLU A 40 6.54 15.55 -7.53
N PRO A 41 7.37 15.71 -8.58
CA PRO A 41 8.78 15.35 -8.52
C PRO A 41 9.53 16.10 -7.40
N PHE A 42 10.41 15.38 -6.70
CA PHE A 42 11.29 16.00 -5.71
C PHE A 42 12.26 16.96 -6.40
N LYS A 43 12.35 18.19 -5.87
CA LYS A 43 13.19 19.26 -6.42
C LYS A 43 14.67 19.12 -6.05
N GLU A 44 14.94 18.36 -5.02
CA GLU A 44 16.27 18.04 -4.50
C GLU A 44 16.26 16.58 -4.04
N GLY A 45 17.43 15.94 -4.00
CA GLY A 45 17.52 14.57 -3.56
C GLY A 45 17.03 14.42 -2.11
N THR A 46 16.08 13.52 -1.90
CA THR A 46 15.30 13.41 -0.66
C THR A 46 15.41 12.00 -0.09
N GLU A 47 15.92 11.88 1.13
CA GLU A 47 15.98 10.60 1.82
C GLU A 47 14.71 10.35 2.65
N LEU A 48 14.00 9.26 2.32
CA LEU A 48 12.94 8.71 3.15
C LEU A 48 13.49 7.49 3.89
N SER A 49 13.80 7.66 5.17
CA SER A 49 14.33 6.61 6.03
C SER A 49 13.56 6.56 7.35
N GLY A 50 12.85 5.46 7.56
CA GLY A 50 12.03 5.22 8.75
C GLY A 50 10.61 4.76 8.41
N PRO A 51 9.68 4.88 9.38
CA PRO A 51 8.32 4.44 9.19
C PRO A 51 7.57 5.29 8.17
N ILE A 52 6.69 4.64 7.43
CA ILE A 52 5.65 5.22 6.59
C ILE A 52 4.31 4.74 7.14
N GLU A 53 3.42 5.68 7.47
CA GLU A 53 2.16 5.41 8.17
C GLU A 53 0.97 5.81 7.30
N PRO A 54 0.32 4.84 6.63
CA PRO A 54 -0.89 5.10 5.87
C PRO A 54 -2.11 5.15 6.78
N MET A 55 -2.90 6.20 6.62
CA MET A 55 -4.21 6.34 7.24
C MET A 55 -5.24 6.65 6.16
N LEU A 56 -6.18 5.73 5.97
CA LEU A 56 -7.17 5.81 4.93
C LEU A 56 -8.57 6.02 5.52
N TYR A 57 -9.39 6.78 4.81
CA TYR A 57 -10.83 6.80 4.97
C TYR A 57 -11.44 5.97 3.85
N VAL A 58 -12.12 4.89 4.19
CA VAL A 58 -12.60 3.91 3.22
C VAL A 58 -14.05 3.54 3.46
N SER A 59 -14.75 3.13 2.41
CA SER A 59 -16.06 2.50 2.50
C SER A 59 -16.15 1.32 1.54
N SER A 60 -17.08 0.42 1.83
CA SER A 60 -17.41 -0.73 0.98
C SER A 60 -18.91 -0.97 1.02
N ASP A 61 -19.45 -1.66 0.02
CA ASP A 61 -20.78 -2.27 0.08
C ASP A 61 -20.75 -3.68 0.70
N ALA A 62 -19.57 -4.26 0.87
CA ALA A 62 -19.36 -5.55 1.50
C ALA A 62 -19.29 -5.46 3.03
N LYS A 63 -19.55 -6.59 3.69
CA LYS A 63 -19.51 -6.71 5.16
C LYS A 63 -18.08 -6.70 5.72
N ASP A 64 -17.13 -7.11 4.89
CA ASP A 64 -15.69 -7.10 5.13
C ASP A 64 -14.97 -7.00 3.78
N THR A 65 -13.76 -6.47 3.78
CA THR A 65 -12.85 -6.41 2.61
C THR A 65 -11.43 -6.17 3.15
N ASP A 66 -10.43 -6.14 2.26
CA ASP A 66 -9.08 -5.72 2.58
C ASP A 66 -8.77 -4.39 1.90
N PHE A 67 -7.85 -3.60 2.46
CA PHE A 67 -7.19 -2.51 1.74
C PHE A 67 -5.69 -2.69 1.84
N THR A 68 -5.01 -2.60 0.70
CA THR A 68 -3.55 -2.67 0.59
C THR A 68 -2.99 -1.30 0.28
N VAL A 69 -1.81 -0.99 0.82
CA VAL A 69 -1.01 0.18 0.43
C VAL A 69 0.37 -0.31 0.02
N LYS A 70 0.84 0.14 -1.15
CA LYS A 70 2.21 -0.06 -1.61
C LYS A 70 2.87 1.28 -1.86
N VAL A 71 4.13 1.40 -1.44
CA VAL A 71 4.97 2.59 -1.61
C VAL A 71 5.99 2.33 -2.70
N LEU A 72 6.16 3.27 -3.62
CA LEU A 72 7.04 3.14 -4.76
C LEU A 72 7.91 4.38 -4.98
N ASP A 73 9.07 4.14 -5.57
CA ASP A 73 9.94 5.14 -6.17
C ASP A 73 9.75 5.17 -7.69
N VAL A 74 9.26 6.30 -8.20
CA VAL A 74 9.06 6.54 -9.63
C VAL A 74 10.21 7.35 -10.18
N TYR A 75 10.94 6.74 -11.10
CA TYR A 75 12.08 7.32 -11.78
C TYR A 75 11.61 8.33 -12.85
N PRO A 76 12.46 9.28 -13.27
CA PRO A 76 12.13 10.25 -14.33
C PRO A 76 11.74 9.63 -15.68
N ASP A 77 12.20 8.40 -15.96
CA ASP A 77 11.84 7.64 -17.17
C ASP A 77 10.53 6.84 -17.03
N GLY A 78 9.85 6.99 -15.91
CA GLY A 78 8.56 6.39 -15.59
C GLY A 78 8.64 5.01 -14.95
N ARG A 79 9.80 4.36 -14.84
CA ARG A 79 9.91 3.10 -14.07
C ARG A 79 9.46 3.32 -12.62
N ALA A 80 8.62 2.43 -12.09
CA ALA A 80 8.06 2.55 -10.76
C ALA A 80 8.41 1.32 -9.92
N TYR A 81 9.39 1.44 -9.03
CA TYR A 81 9.87 0.32 -8.22
C TYR A 81 9.25 0.33 -6.83
N ASN A 82 8.68 -0.79 -6.42
CA ASN A 82 8.10 -0.93 -5.10
C ASN A 82 9.17 -1.04 -4.00
N LEU A 83 8.95 -0.32 -2.90
CA LEU A 83 9.82 -0.24 -1.74
C LEU A 83 9.31 -1.14 -0.61
N ASP A 84 8.05 -0.95 -0.24
CA ASP A 84 7.38 -1.72 0.80
C ASP A 84 5.85 -1.73 0.56
N GLU A 85 5.16 -2.70 1.14
CA GLU A 85 3.70 -2.84 1.06
C GLU A 85 3.09 -3.45 2.33
N SER A 86 1.85 -3.06 2.60
CA SER A 86 1.07 -3.46 3.78
C SER A 86 -0.39 -3.74 3.38
N ILE A 87 -1.10 -4.46 4.24
CA ILE A 87 -2.52 -4.79 4.08
C ILE A 87 -3.24 -4.63 5.42
N GLN A 88 -4.50 -4.21 5.37
CA GLN A 88 -5.39 -4.25 6.52
C GLN A 88 -6.71 -4.89 6.13
N ARG A 89 -7.06 -5.98 6.82
CA ARG A 89 -8.39 -6.59 6.75
C ARG A 89 -9.35 -5.85 7.67
N LEU A 90 -10.51 -5.47 7.15
CA LEU A 90 -11.38 -4.48 7.78
C LEU A 90 -12.11 -4.99 9.02
N ARG A 91 -12.30 -6.31 9.14
CA ARG A 91 -12.81 -6.90 10.38
C ARG A 91 -11.88 -6.74 11.59
N TYR A 92 -10.61 -6.43 11.37
CA TYR A 92 -9.58 -6.21 12.39
C TYR A 92 -9.16 -4.74 12.53
N ARG A 93 -9.88 -3.81 11.90
CA ARG A 93 -9.50 -2.38 11.83
C ARG A 93 -9.39 -1.68 13.20
N ASP A 94 -10.04 -2.21 14.23
CA ASP A 94 -10.01 -1.66 15.59
C ASP A 94 -8.88 -2.28 16.45
N GLY A 95 -8.11 -3.22 15.90
CA GLY A 95 -7.03 -3.93 16.57
C GLY A 95 -7.20 -5.45 16.56
N TYR A 96 -6.08 -6.17 16.50
CA TYR A 96 -6.07 -7.64 16.47
C TYR A 96 -6.42 -8.29 17.82
N ASP A 97 -6.34 -7.54 18.91
CA ASP A 97 -6.77 -7.93 20.26
C ASP A 97 -8.25 -7.61 20.53
N LYS A 98 -8.95 -6.95 19.59
CA LYS A 98 -10.34 -6.54 19.74
C LYS A 98 -11.30 -7.54 19.08
N PRO A 99 -12.59 -7.56 19.51
CA PRO A 99 -13.62 -8.28 18.78
C PRO A 99 -13.68 -7.85 17.32
N MET A 100 -13.97 -8.80 16.43
CA MET A 100 -14.16 -8.50 15.01
C MET A 100 -15.34 -7.55 14.81
N VAL A 101 -15.18 -6.62 13.89
CA VAL A 101 -16.18 -5.57 13.59
C VAL A 101 -16.57 -5.57 12.13
N TRP A 102 -17.85 -5.37 11.81
CA TRP A 102 -18.34 -5.42 10.43
C TRP A 102 -18.47 -4.03 9.81
N MET A 103 -18.35 -3.97 8.49
CA MET A 103 -18.66 -2.76 7.73
C MET A 103 -20.17 -2.67 7.47
N GLU A 104 -20.70 -1.47 7.56
CA GLU A 104 -22.04 -1.11 7.11
C GLU A 104 -21.92 -0.55 5.68
N PRO A 105 -22.79 -0.98 4.73
CA PRO A 105 -22.70 -0.54 3.35
C PRO A 105 -22.67 1.00 3.22
N GLY A 106 -21.62 1.51 2.55
CA GLY A 106 -21.44 2.94 2.28
C GLY A 106 -20.98 3.79 3.47
N LYS A 107 -20.87 3.24 4.68
CA LYS A 107 -20.32 3.96 5.83
C LYS A 107 -18.82 4.15 5.67
N VAL A 108 -18.34 5.36 5.94
CA VAL A 108 -16.91 5.70 5.88
C VAL A 108 -16.24 5.36 7.20
N TYR A 109 -15.15 4.61 7.13
CA TYR A 109 -14.32 4.19 8.27
C TYR A 109 -12.93 4.78 8.14
N LYS A 110 -12.39 5.29 9.25
CA LYS A 110 -10.98 5.65 9.38
C LYS A 110 -10.18 4.39 9.73
N VAL A 111 -9.17 4.06 8.93
CA VAL A 111 -8.38 2.84 9.04
C VAL A 111 -6.91 3.19 9.02
N ALA A 112 -6.20 2.86 10.09
CA ALA A 112 -4.75 2.87 10.11
C ALA A 112 -4.24 1.52 9.60
N LEU A 113 -3.36 1.52 8.62
CA LEU A 113 -2.66 0.31 8.19
C LEU A 113 -1.43 0.09 9.08
N GLN A 114 -0.93 -1.14 9.13
CA GLN A 114 0.35 -1.40 9.76
C GLN A 114 1.44 -0.56 9.08
N PRO A 115 2.31 0.12 9.86
CA PRO A 115 3.39 0.93 9.30
C PRO A 115 4.27 0.12 8.37
N LEU A 116 4.63 0.73 7.25
CA LEU A 116 5.69 0.26 6.37
C LEU A 116 7.02 0.83 6.85
N ASN A 117 8.14 0.24 6.45
CA ASN A 117 9.47 0.77 6.74
C ASN A 117 10.33 0.76 5.48
N THR A 118 11.00 1.87 5.20
CA THR A 118 11.96 1.95 4.10
C THR A 118 13.16 2.80 4.49
N SER A 119 14.24 2.65 3.74
CA SER A 119 15.36 3.57 3.68
C SER A 119 15.72 3.70 2.21
N ASN A 120 15.14 4.72 1.57
CA ASN A 120 15.30 4.98 0.14
C ASN A 120 15.67 6.44 -0.11
N TYR A 121 16.66 6.64 -0.98
CA TYR A 121 17.02 7.96 -1.47
C TYR A 121 16.35 8.19 -2.82
N PHE A 122 15.47 9.18 -2.87
CA PHE A 122 14.82 9.64 -4.08
C PHE A 122 15.70 10.73 -4.70
N ASP A 123 16.29 10.46 -5.87
CA ASP A 123 17.11 11.46 -6.56
C ASP A 123 16.24 12.61 -7.12
N VAL A 124 16.86 13.70 -7.55
CA VAL A 124 16.17 14.84 -8.16
C VAL A 124 15.30 14.36 -9.33
N GLY A 125 14.02 14.77 -9.33
CA GLY A 125 13.06 14.38 -10.35
C GLY A 125 12.36 13.04 -10.11
N HIS A 126 12.77 12.26 -9.10
CA HIS A 126 12.00 11.10 -8.65
C HIS A 126 10.69 11.54 -7.99
N GLN A 127 9.71 10.64 -7.95
CA GLN A 127 8.41 10.89 -7.30
C GLN A 127 8.10 9.78 -6.31
N LEU A 128 7.43 10.15 -5.21
CA LEU A 128 6.81 9.20 -4.30
C LEU A 128 5.46 8.77 -4.89
N ARG A 129 5.25 7.46 -5.05
CA ARG A 129 3.97 6.91 -5.47
C ARG A 129 3.38 5.99 -4.41
N ILE A 130 2.06 6.11 -4.23
CA ILE A 130 1.24 5.28 -3.38
C ILE A 130 0.23 4.56 -4.26
N GLU A 131 0.26 3.23 -4.23
CA GLU A 131 -0.77 2.38 -4.83
C GLU A 131 -1.72 1.88 -3.74
N ILE A 132 -3.03 1.97 -3.99
CA ILE A 132 -4.07 1.42 -3.11
C ILE A 132 -4.92 0.42 -3.89
N SER A 133 -5.17 -0.74 -3.29
CA SER A 133 -6.05 -1.78 -3.83
C SER A 133 -6.73 -2.52 -2.68
N SER A 134 -7.44 -3.61 -2.98
CA SER A 134 -8.09 -4.49 -2.01
C SER A 134 -7.56 -5.92 -2.04
N SER A 135 -6.40 -6.15 -2.69
CA SER A 135 -5.76 -7.46 -2.73
C SER A 135 -4.28 -7.39 -3.11
N ASN A 136 -3.51 -8.40 -2.71
CA ASN A 136 -2.12 -8.59 -3.10
C ASN A 136 -1.77 -10.08 -2.92
N PHE A 137 -2.12 -10.90 -3.92
CA PHE A 137 -2.12 -12.37 -3.82
C PHE A 137 -1.00 -13.01 -4.67
N PRO A 138 -0.24 -14.02 -4.20
CA PRO A 138 -0.51 -14.84 -3.01
C PRO A 138 0.24 -14.41 -1.76
N ARG A 139 0.84 -13.22 -1.72
CA ARG A 139 1.49 -12.71 -0.49
C ARG A 139 0.50 -12.69 0.68
N PHE A 140 -0.71 -12.21 0.44
CA PHE A 140 -1.81 -12.26 1.39
C PHE A 140 -2.96 -13.12 0.85
N ASP A 141 -3.70 -13.77 1.76
CA ASP A 141 -4.93 -14.45 1.38
C ASP A 141 -5.96 -13.43 0.90
N ARG A 142 -6.78 -13.81 -0.08
CA ARG A 142 -7.81 -12.91 -0.62
C ARG A 142 -8.96 -12.83 0.36
N ASN A 143 -9.43 -11.63 0.69
CA ASN A 143 -10.76 -11.50 1.30
C ASN A 143 -11.83 -12.01 0.34
N LEU A 144 -12.77 -12.80 0.84
CA LEU A 144 -13.91 -13.27 0.07
C LEU A 144 -15.11 -12.31 0.18
N ASN A 145 -14.98 -11.26 0.98
CA ASN A 145 -15.90 -10.14 1.14
C ASN A 145 -17.26 -10.49 1.76
N THR A 146 -17.43 -11.73 2.24
CA THR A 146 -18.67 -12.22 2.87
C THR A 146 -18.76 -11.91 4.36
N GLY A 147 -17.61 -11.65 5.00
CA GLY A 147 -17.46 -11.64 6.46
C GLY A 147 -17.47 -13.04 7.09
N GLY A 148 -17.48 -14.11 6.30
CA GLY A 148 -17.35 -15.48 6.78
C GLY A 148 -15.90 -15.85 7.09
N LYS A 149 -15.64 -17.14 7.28
CA LYS A 149 -14.29 -17.61 7.58
C LYS A 149 -13.54 -17.89 6.27
N ASN A 150 -12.57 -17.05 5.95
CA ASN A 150 -11.77 -17.14 4.73
C ASN A 150 -11.18 -18.53 4.42
N TYR A 151 -10.94 -19.38 5.44
CA TYR A 151 -10.28 -20.67 5.26
C TYR A 151 -11.20 -21.82 4.82
N ASP A 152 -12.53 -21.71 5.02
CA ASP A 152 -13.50 -22.75 4.67
C ASP A 152 -14.56 -22.28 3.65
N GLU A 153 -14.47 -21.03 3.20
CA GLU A 153 -15.34 -20.45 2.20
C GLU A 153 -14.78 -20.60 0.77
N GLU A 154 -15.66 -20.97 -0.16
CA GLU A 154 -15.29 -21.15 -1.57
C GLU A 154 -15.78 -20.00 -2.46
N LYS A 155 -16.88 -19.34 -2.07
CA LYS A 155 -17.58 -18.35 -2.89
C LYS A 155 -17.46 -16.97 -2.27
N GLY A 156 -16.67 -16.11 -2.90
CA GLY A 156 -16.63 -14.70 -2.55
C GLY A 156 -17.69 -13.87 -3.27
N VAL A 157 -17.88 -12.66 -2.78
CA VAL A 157 -18.72 -11.62 -3.41
C VAL A 157 -17.84 -10.47 -3.91
N ILE A 158 -18.30 -9.77 -4.95
CA ILE A 158 -17.63 -8.58 -5.44
C ILE A 158 -17.94 -7.44 -4.47
N ALA A 159 -16.91 -6.77 -3.96
CA ALA A 159 -17.01 -5.56 -3.17
C ALA A 159 -16.76 -4.33 -4.05
N HIS A 160 -17.53 -3.27 -3.86
CA HIS A 160 -17.31 -1.95 -4.45
C HIS A 160 -16.69 -1.04 -3.38
N ASP A 161 -15.37 -1.00 -3.42
CA ASP A 161 -14.56 -0.28 -2.43
C ASP A 161 -14.30 1.16 -2.88
N SER A 162 -14.20 2.07 -1.91
CA SER A 162 -13.92 3.49 -2.16
C SER A 162 -12.90 4.02 -1.16
N VAL A 163 -11.93 4.79 -1.67
CA VAL A 163 -10.97 5.57 -0.88
C VAL A 163 -11.37 7.03 -0.94
N HIS A 164 -11.62 7.63 0.22
CA HIS A 164 -12.06 9.02 0.35
C HIS A 164 -10.87 9.91 0.69
N HIS A 165 -10.69 11.02 -0.04
CA HIS A 165 -9.54 11.94 0.15
C HIS A 165 -9.97 13.41 0.05
N SER A 166 -11.13 13.73 0.65
CA SER A 166 -11.69 15.08 0.71
C SER A 166 -11.23 15.82 1.98
N LYS A 167 -11.59 17.10 2.12
CA LYS A 167 -11.35 17.86 3.36
C LYS A 167 -12.02 17.23 4.60
N GLN A 168 -13.17 16.56 4.41
CA GLN A 168 -13.88 15.86 5.49
C GLN A 168 -13.24 14.49 5.81
N TYR A 169 -12.72 13.82 4.78
CA TYR A 169 -12.12 12.49 4.87
C TYR A 169 -10.69 12.54 4.31
N PRO A 170 -9.73 13.11 5.07
CA PRO A 170 -8.38 13.34 4.57
C PRO A 170 -7.54 12.07 4.69
N SER A 171 -7.72 11.10 3.79
CA SER A 171 -6.75 10.00 3.65
C SER A 171 -5.36 10.58 3.40
N GLN A 172 -4.37 10.06 4.11
CA GLN A 172 -3.00 10.56 4.05
C GLN A 172 -1.98 9.46 4.30
N VAL A 173 -0.76 9.70 3.85
CA VAL A 173 0.40 8.88 4.17
C VAL A 173 1.44 9.80 4.82
N THR A 174 1.81 9.49 6.06
CA THR A 174 2.90 10.19 6.75
C THR A 174 4.21 9.48 6.43
N VAL A 175 5.24 10.23 6.05
CA VAL A 175 6.57 9.70 5.71
C VAL A 175 7.65 10.31 6.60
N THR A 176 8.72 9.55 6.85
CA THR A 176 9.88 10.01 7.62
C THR A 176 10.97 10.52 6.67
N ILE A 177 11.16 11.84 6.61
CA ILE A 177 12.22 12.48 5.81
C ILE A 177 13.44 12.77 6.70
N VAL A 178 14.61 12.28 6.29
CA VAL A 178 15.88 12.60 6.95
C VAL A 178 16.43 13.91 6.40
N LYS A 179 16.71 14.85 7.29
CA LYS A 179 17.39 16.10 6.92
C LYS A 179 18.90 15.89 7.02
N HIS A 180 19.59 16.01 5.90
CA HIS A 180 21.05 16.08 5.91
C HIS A 180 21.48 17.53 6.14
N ALA A 181 22.45 17.75 7.04
CA ALA A 181 23.09 19.05 7.17
C ALA A 181 23.84 19.37 5.87
N ALA A 182 23.64 20.59 5.34
CA ALA A 182 24.38 21.05 4.17
C ALA A 182 25.89 21.04 4.47
N GLY A 183 26.66 20.16 3.82
CA GLY A 183 28.13 20.17 3.94
C GLY A 183 28.86 18.82 3.89
N ALA A 184 28.18 17.67 3.90
CA ALA A 184 28.86 16.40 3.64
C ALA A 184 29.04 16.22 2.13
N SER A 185 30.13 16.77 1.59
CA SER A 185 30.59 16.45 0.24
C SER A 185 30.58 14.93 0.04
N ALA A 186 29.95 14.46 -1.04
CA ALA A 186 30.07 13.10 -1.51
C ALA A 186 31.57 12.82 -1.78
N GLY A 187 32.26 12.30 -0.78
CA GLY A 187 33.56 11.67 -0.97
C GLY A 187 33.35 10.51 -1.92
N GLY A 188 34.03 10.56 -3.06
CA GLY A 188 33.92 9.57 -4.13
C GLY A 188 34.03 8.15 -3.60
N ARG A 189 33.21 7.25 -4.16
CA ARG A 189 33.39 5.82 -3.92
C ARG A 189 34.34 5.25 -4.96
N GLN A 190 35.33 4.54 -4.42
CA GLN A 190 36.26 3.63 -5.09
C GLN A 190 35.52 2.46 -5.74
#